data_AF-A0A7S3MA05-F1
#
_entry.id   AF-A0A7S3MA05-F1
#
_cell.length_a   1.000
_cell.length_b   1.000
_cell.length_c   1.000
_cell.angle_alpha   90.00
_cell.angle_beta   90.00
_cell.angle_gamma   90.00
#
_symmetry.space_group_name_H-M   'P 1'
#
loop_
_entity.id
_entity.type
_entity.pdbx_description
1 polymer ?
#
loop_
_entity_poly.entity_id
_entity_poly.type
_entity_poly.pdbx_seq_one_letter_code
_entity_poly.pdbx_strand_id
1 'polypeptide(L)'
;EREPIEGPWQQAAIGHFLKAVEAGEDQTGDIQNVETDGFCLSLPLVARLSAQESDLDFDTTVADAVRMLSAAEDAVQHSAARASILRDVIRSDTTGSSAEALPAVDVAKRAMLVQTALTTSDEAIHNEFQSVLSRIPTTTAGSVWGEALLSAAYLDAVETFGKPCPDPGNFQSSLLAILTASSYSEAIQRNILGGGCNCSRSNFIGAVLGYLQP
;
A
#
# COMPACT_ATOMS: atom_id res chain seq x y z
N GLU A 1 25.35 -2.48 23.18
CA GLU A 1 25.57 -3.94 23.10
C GLU A 1 25.73 -4.36 21.65
N ARG A 2 26.31 -5.52 21.37
CA ARG A 2 26.49 -6.08 20.02
C ARG A 2 25.53 -7.26 19.87
N GLU A 3 24.81 -7.30 18.75
CA GLU A 3 23.76 -8.29 18.48
C GLU A 3 24.26 -9.75 18.53
N PRO A 4 23.38 -10.72 18.87
CA PRO A 4 23.74 -12.12 19.03
C PRO A 4 24.22 -12.84 17.75
N ILE A 5 24.08 -12.25 16.55
CA ILE A 5 24.69 -12.74 15.29
C ILE A 5 25.11 -11.52 14.44
N GLU A 6 26.38 -11.42 14.01
CA GLU A 6 26.81 -10.43 13.02
C GLU A 6 26.19 -10.75 11.65
N GLY A 7 25.15 -10.02 11.27
CA GLY A 7 24.46 -10.16 9.99
C GLY A 7 24.17 -8.81 9.33
N PRO A 8 23.94 -8.77 8.00
CA PRO A 8 23.75 -7.55 7.24
C PRO A 8 22.37 -6.94 7.52
N TRP A 9 22.33 -5.62 7.72
CA TRP A 9 21.16 -4.72 7.78
C TRP A 9 19.84 -5.31 8.31
N GLN A 10 19.49 -4.96 9.55
CA GLN A 10 18.14 -5.13 10.08
C GLN A 10 17.33 -3.84 9.86
N GLN A 11 16.05 -3.99 9.52
CA GLN A 11 15.11 -2.86 9.45
C GLN A 11 15.02 -2.17 10.82
N ALA A 12 14.99 -0.84 10.82
CA ALA A 12 14.94 -0.05 12.05
C ALA A 12 13.71 -0.39 12.91
N ALA A 13 12.56 -0.63 12.28
CA ALA A 13 11.33 -1.05 12.95
C ALA A 13 11.50 -2.36 13.74
N ILE A 14 12.20 -3.34 13.15
CA ILE A 14 12.52 -4.62 13.81
C ILE A 14 13.49 -4.39 14.97
N GLY A 15 14.51 -3.56 14.77
CA GLY A 15 15.46 -3.21 15.82
C GLY A 15 14.78 -2.51 17.02
N HIS A 16 13.79 -1.65 16.78
CA HIS A 16 12.99 -1.03 17.83
C HIS A 16 12.10 -2.06 18.55
N PHE A 17 11.35 -2.85 17.78
CA PHE A 17 10.49 -3.92 18.30
C PHE A 17 11.24 -4.85 19.26
N LEU A 18 12.42 -5.33 18.85
CA LEU A 18 13.22 -6.26 19.66
C LEU A 18 13.65 -5.63 20.99
N LYS A 19 14.03 -4.35 20.99
CA LYS A 19 14.42 -3.62 22.21
C LYS A 19 13.22 -3.42 23.15
N ALA A 20 12.06 -3.04 22.60
CA ALA A 20 10.84 -2.86 23.38
C ALA A 20 10.40 -4.18 24.02
N VAL A 21 10.49 -5.30 23.29
CA VAL A 21 10.22 -6.65 23.82
C VAL A 21 11.21 -7.03 24.93
N GLU A 22 12.50 -6.78 24.75
CA GLU A 22 13.52 -7.05 25.77
C GLU A 22 13.30 -6.21 27.04
N ALA A 23 12.84 -4.97 26.88
CA ALA A 23 12.49 -4.07 27.97
C ALA A 23 11.12 -4.39 28.64
N GLY A 24 10.31 -5.26 28.05
CA GLY A 24 8.98 -5.61 28.55
C GLY A 24 7.96 -4.48 28.38
N GLU A 25 8.10 -3.67 27.33
CA GLU A 25 7.17 -2.58 27.03
C GLU A 25 5.86 -3.09 26.41
N ASP A 26 4.74 -2.47 26.77
CA ASP A 26 3.42 -2.79 26.18
C ASP A 26 3.33 -2.34 24.70
N GLN A 27 3.94 -1.20 24.38
CA GLN A 27 4.00 -0.64 23.03
C GLN A 27 5.33 -1.03 22.38
N THR A 28 5.28 -1.82 21.31
CA THR A 28 6.49 -2.39 20.68
C THR A 28 6.89 -1.68 19.37
N GLY A 29 5.91 -1.18 18.61
CA GLY A 29 6.17 -0.36 17.44
C GLY A 29 6.67 1.03 17.83
N ASP A 30 7.51 1.61 16.97
CA ASP A 30 8.07 2.94 17.16
C ASP A 30 7.01 4.02 16.84
N ILE A 31 6.75 4.91 17.80
CA ILE A 31 5.79 6.02 17.68
C ILE A 31 6.28 7.15 16.76
N GLN A 32 7.55 7.15 16.39
CA GLN A 32 8.16 8.09 15.45
C GLN A 32 8.31 7.48 14.04
N ASN A 33 8.13 6.16 13.91
CA ASN A 33 8.29 5.48 12.65
C ASN A 33 7.02 5.60 11.78
N VAL A 34 7.12 6.46 10.77
CA VAL A 34 6.08 6.71 9.77
C VAL A 34 6.18 5.79 8.53
N GLU A 35 6.99 4.73 8.60
CA GLU A 35 7.18 3.78 7.50
C GLU A 35 6.11 2.68 7.45
N THR A 36 5.89 2.17 6.25
CA THR A 36 4.85 1.19 5.90
C THR A 36 5.15 -0.26 6.35
N ASP A 37 6.17 -0.49 7.17
CA ASP A 37 6.58 -1.84 7.58
C ASP A 37 5.46 -2.59 8.32
N GLY A 38 4.77 -1.92 9.25
CA GLY A 38 3.63 -2.48 9.97
C GLY A 38 2.50 -2.94 9.04
N PHE A 39 2.21 -2.20 7.97
CA PHE A 39 1.25 -2.63 6.95
C PHE A 39 1.74 -3.86 6.17
N CYS A 40 3.01 -3.88 5.77
CA CYS A 40 3.57 -5.01 5.03
C CYS A 40 3.48 -6.31 5.84
N LEU A 41 3.70 -6.23 7.16
CA LEU A 41 3.51 -7.35 8.08
C LEU A 41 2.03 -7.78 8.20
N SER A 42 1.09 -6.84 8.20
CA SER A 42 -0.33 -7.11 8.41
C SER A 42 -1.06 -7.63 7.16
N LEU A 43 -0.43 -7.60 5.98
CA LEU A 43 -1.06 -8.03 4.71
C LEU A 43 -1.77 -9.40 4.77
N PRO A 44 -1.17 -10.50 5.30
CA PRO A 44 -1.85 -11.78 5.40
C PRO A 44 -3.11 -11.74 6.30
N LEU A 45 -3.05 -10.93 7.36
CA LEU A 45 -4.17 -10.74 8.29
C LEU A 45 -5.29 -9.96 7.61
N VAL A 46 -4.97 -8.87 6.91
CA VAL A 46 -5.93 -8.09 6.12
C VAL A 46 -6.62 -9.00 5.10
N ALA A 47 -5.86 -9.80 4.34
CA ALA A 47 -6.42 -10.71 3.34
C ALA A 47 -7.40 -11.73 3.97
N ARG A 48 -7.01 -12.36 5.09
CA ARG A 48 -7.84 -13.32 5.81
C ARG A 48 -9.16 -12.70 6.29
N LEU A 49 -9.10 -11.55 6.98
CA LEU A 49 -10.28 -10.90 7.55
C LEU A 49 -11.18 -10.26 6.48
N SER A 50 -10.64 -10.00 5.30
CA SER A 50 -11.41 -9.50 4.17
C SER A 50 -12.21 -10.60 3.49
N ALA A 51 -11.63 -11.80 3.35
CA ALA A 51 -12.20 -12.92 2.62
C ALA A 51 -13.14 -13.83 3.44
N GLN A 52 -13.07 -13.76 4.77
CA GLN A 52 -13.83 -14.63 5.66
C GLN A 52 -14.58 -13.82 6.71
N GLU A 53 -15.78 -14.27 7.08
CA GLU A 53 -16.45 -13.77 8.28
C GLU A 53 -15.60 -14.10 9.52
N SER A 54 -15.54 -13.15 10.44
CA SER A 54 -14.74 -13.23 11.65
C SER A 54 -15.46 -12.44 12.74
N ASP A 55 -15.41 -12.92 13.98
CA ASP A 55 -15.90 -12.19 15.15
C ASP A 55 -14.96 -11.05 15.57
N LEU A 56 -13.79 -10.95 14.94
CA LEU A 56 -12.82 -9.88 15.17
C LEU A 56 -13.25 -8.59 14.46
N ASP A 57 -13.14 -7.47 15.17
CA ASP A 57 -13.27 -6.15 14.57
C ASP A 57 -12.11 -5.89 13.60
N PHE A 58 -12.41 -5.71 12.31
CA PHE A 58 -11.39 -5.59 11.26
C PHE A 58 -10.46 -4.40 11.52
N ASP A 59 -11.01 -3.22 11.79
CA ASP A 59 -10.25 -1.98 11.89
C ASP A 59 -9.33 -2.01 13.11
N THR A 60 -9.84 -2.42 14.27
CA THR A 60 -9.06 -2.56 15.51
C THR A 60 -7.97 -3.62 15.34
N THR A 61 -8.32 -4.78 14.80
CA THR A 61 -7.37 -5.91 14.67
C THR A 61 -6.22 -5.58 13.72
N VAL A 62 -6.51 -4.90 12.61
CA VAL A 62 -5.47 -4.48 11.66
C VAL A 62 -4.60 -3.37 12.27
N ALA A 63 -5.20 -2.39 12.95
CA ALA A 63 -4.46 -1.31 13.58
C ALA A 63 -3.50 -1.85 14.67
N ASP A 64 -3.94 -2.80 15.49
CA ASP A 64 -3.10 -3.44 16.50
C ASP A 64 -1.93 -4.22 15.88
N ALA A 65 -2.17 -4.94 14.78
CA ALA A 65 -1.10 -5.63 14.06
C ALA A 65 -0.07 -4.66 13.45
N VAL A 66 -0.51 -3.52 12.92
CA VAL A 66 0.38 -2.48 12.38
C VAL A 66 1.23 -1.87 13.50
N ARG A 67 0.60 -1.56 14.65
CA ARG A 67 1.25 -0.96 15.83
C ARG A 67 2.34 -1.83 16.45
N MET A 68 2.45 -3.11 16.07
CA MET A 68 3.57 -3.95 16.48
C MET A 68 4.91 -3.44 15.92
N LEU A 69 4.93 -2.84 14.72
CA LEU A 69 6.17 -2.34 14.10
C LEU A 69 6.16 -0.82 13.88
N SER A 70 5.01 -0.26 13.51
CA SER A 70 4.85 1.17 13.19
C SER A 70 3.71 1.73 14.03
N ALA A 71 4.03 2.50 15.07
CA ALA A 71 3.05 3.04 16.01
C ALA A 71 2.82 4.55 15.87
N ALA A 72 3.54 5.20 14.95
CA ALA A 72 3.23 6.57 14.58
C ALA A 72 1.81 6.64 14.01
N GLU A 73 1.02 7.60 14.47
CA GLU A 73 -0.39 7.72 14.08
C GLU A 73 -0.53 7.86 12.56
N ASP A 74 0.35 8.62 11.91
CA ASP A 74 0.38 8.74 10.45
C ASP A 74 0.54 7.36 9.78
N ALA A 75 1.48 6.52 10.22
CA ALA A 75 1.66 5.18 9.66
C ALA A 75 0.43 4.29 9.88
N VAL A 76 -0.21 4.39 11.06
CA VAL A 76 -1.40 3.60 11.38
C VAL A 76 -2.58 4.02 10.50
N GLN A 77 -2.81 5.33 10.34
CA GLN A 77 -3.89 5.88 9.51
C GLN A 77 -3.72 5.48 8.04
N HIS A 78 -2.52 5.63 7.49
CA HIS A 78 -2.25 5.21 6.12
C HIS A 78 -2.33 3.69 5.95
N SER A 79 -1.96 2.90 6.96
CA SER A 79 -2.11 1.45 6.95
C SER A 79 -3.59 1.04 6.98
N ALA A 80 -4.42 1.72 7.77
CA ALA A 80 -5.86 1.51 7.82
C ALA A 80 -6.54 1.86 6.48
N ALA A 81 -6.10 2.94 5.83
CA ALA A 81 -6.55 3.31 4.48
C ALA A 81 -6.21 2.22 3.46
N ARG A 82 -4.95 1.75 3.43
CA ARG A 82 -4.53 0.64 2.55
C ARG A 82 -5.31 -0.64 2.82
N ALA A 83 -5.56 -0.97 4.10
CA ALA A 83 -6.30 -2.17 4.49
C ALA A 83 -7.78 -2.09 4.07
N SER A 84 -8.42 -0.94 4.25
CA SER A 84 -9.81 -0.71 3.80
C SER A 84 -9.93 -0.84 2.29
N ILE A 85 -9.00 -0.25 1.54
CA ILE A 85 -8.92 -0.39 0.09
C ILE A 85 -8.80 -1.88 -0.32
N LEU A 86 -7.86 -2.61 0.28
CA LEU A 86 -7.66 -4.02 -0.03
C LEU A 86 -8.87 -4.88 0.35
N ARG A 87 -9.51 -4.60 1.48
CA ARG A 87 -10.74 -5.27 1.92
C ARG A 87 -11.87 -5.10 0.93
N ASP A 88 -12.12 -3.87 0.51
CA ASP A 88 -13.21 -3.54 -0.40
C ASP A 88 -12.98 -4.17 -1.78
N VAL A 89 -11.71 -4.23 -2.23
CA VAL A 89 -11.30 -4.98 -3.43
C VAL A 89 -11.60 -6.47 -3.28
N ILE A 90 -11.18 -7.09 -2.17
CA ILE A 90 -11.41 -8.52 -1.93
C ILE A 90 -12.91 -8.84 -1.87
N ARG A 91 -13.70 -7.96 -1.26
CA ARG A 91 -15.15 -8.15 -1.12
C ARG A 91 -15.95 -7.80 -2.38
N SER A 92 -15.31 -7.20 -3.40
CA SER A 92 -15.97 -6.78 -4.64
C SER A 92 -16.34 -7.92 -5.59
N ASP A 93 -16.07 -9.19 -5.25
CA ASP A 93 -16.33 -10.31 -6.14
C ASP A 93 -17.83 -10.59 -6.35
N THR A 94 -18.35 -10.00 -7.43
CA THR A 94 -19.33 -10.63 -8.31
C THR A 94 -18.67 -10.98 -9.65
N THR A 95 -18.54 -12.30 -9.90
CA THR A 95 -18.44 -13.00 -11.19
C THR A 95 -17.15 -12.96 -12.03
N GLY A 96 -16.27 -13.95 -11.81
CA GLY A 96 -15.85 -14.97 -12.78
C GLY A 96 -14.84 -14.65 -13.91
N SER A 97 -13.70 -15.33 -13.92
CA SER A 97 -13.27 -16.26 -15.01
C SER A 97 -11.94 -16.92 -14.65
N SER A 98 -11.75 -18.18 -15.07
CA SER A 98 -10.50 -18.94 -14.93
C SER A 98 -9.34 -18.35 -15.74
N ALA A 99 -8.15 -18.50 -15.16
CA ALA A 99 -6.84 -18.06 -15.64
C ALA A 99 -6.44 -18.49 -17.07
N GLU A 100 -5.70 -17.61 -17.75
CA GLU A 100 -4.43 -17.89 -18.46
C GLU A 100 -3.74 -16.55 -18.84
N ALA A 101 -2.50 -16.36 -18.38
CA ALA A 101 -1.68 -15.12 -18.41
C ALA A 101 -2.22 -13.93 -17.58
N LEU A 102 -1.34 -13.06 -17.04
CA LEU A 102 -1.72 -11.84 -16.29
C LEU A 102 -2.50 -10.88 -17.21
N PRO A 103 -3.83 -10.74 -17.07
CA PRO A 103 -4.65 -9.93 -17.97
C PRO A 103 -4.57 -8.44 -17.65
N ALA A 104 -5.22 -7.63 -18.49
CA ALA A 104 -5.41 -6.20 -18.19
C ALA A 104 -6.17 -6.03 -16.86
N VAL A 105 -5.81 -5.00 -16.08
CA VAL A 105 -6.47 -4.70 -14.80
C VAL A 105 -7.96 -4.41 -15.02
N ASP A 106 -8.81 -5.03 -14.20
CA ASP A 106 -10.24 -4.75 -14.18
C ASP A 106 -10.53 -3.27 -13.86
N VAL A 107 -11.00 -2.53 -14.86
CA VAL A 107 -11.29 -1.09 -14.78
C VAL A 107 -12.45 -0.79 -13.82
N ALA A 108 -13.42 -1.69 -13.70
CA ALA A 108 -14.56 -1.51 -12.79
C ALA A 108 -14.11 -1.67 -11.33
N LYS A 109 -13.34 -2.71 -11.04
CA LYS A 109 -12.76 -2.89 -9.70
C LYS A 109 -11.76 -1.77 -9.35
N ARG A 110 -11.05 -1.21 -10.33
CA ARG A 110 -10.22 -0.01 -10.13
C ARG A 110 -11.04 1.23 -9.76
N ALA A 111 -12.22 1.43 -10.35
CA ALA A 111 -13.09 2.55 -10.01
C ALA A 111 -13.58 2.48 -8.54
N MET A 112 -13.73 1.27 -7.99
CA MET A 112 -14.07 1.09 -6.58
C MET A 112 -12.98 1.60 -5.63
N LEU A 113 -11.69 1.48 -5.99
CA LEU A 113 -10.58 2.05 -5.22
C LEU A 113 -10.73 3.56 -5.04
N VAL A 114 -11.13 4.25 -6.11
CA VAL A 114 -11.39 5.69 -6.11
C VAL A 114 -12.55 6.00 -5.18
N GLN A 115 -13.62 5.21 -5.22
CA GLN A 115 -14.76 5.43 -4.34
C GLN A 115 -14.41 5.23 -2.86
N THR A 116 -13.77 4.12 -2.49
CA THR A 116 -13.37 3.83 -1.10
C THR A 116 -12.51 4.96 -0.55
N ALA A 117 -11.51 5.41 -1.31
CA ALA A 117 -10.62 6.47 -0.87
C ALA A 117 -11.30 7.85 -0.82
N LEU A 118 -12.27 8.14 -1.69
CA LEU A 118 -13.05 9.39 -1.61
C LEU A 118 -14.02 9.42 -0.42
N THR A 119 -14.46 8.26 0.08
CA THR A 119 -15.41 8.14 1.19
C THR A 119 -14.76 8.03 2.57
N THR A 120 -13.42 8.04 2.65
CA THR A 120 -12.73 8.08 3.95
C THR A 120 -13.15 9.33 4.73
N SER A 121 -13.35 9.18 6.05
CA SER A 121 -13.59 10.30 6.96
C SER A 121 -12.31 11.02 7.38
N ASP A 122 -11.14 10.45 7.06
CA ASP A 122 -9.84 11.04 7.34
C ASP A 122 -9.47 12.11 6.29
N GLU A 123 -9.40 13.37 6.72
CA GLU A 123 -9.14 14.51 5.84
C GLU A 123 -7.74 14.48 5.22
N ALA A 124 -6.72 13.99 5.94
CA ALA A 124 -5.35 13.93 5.43
C ALA A 124 -5.26 12.89 4.30
N ILE A 125 -5.76 11.69 4.55
CA ILE A 125 -5.82 10.61 3.55
C ILE A 125 -6.66 11.05 2.34
N HIS A 126 -7.78 11.75 2.57
CA HIS A 126 -8.60 12.28 1.49
C HIS A 126 -7.81 13.26 0.61
N ASN A 127 -7.14 14.24 1.21
CA ASN A 127 -6.36 15.25 0.50
C ASN A 127 -5.19 14.65 -0.28
N GLU A 128 -4.51 13.65 0.29
CA GLU A 128 -3.45 12.92 -0.39
C GLU A 128 -3.99 12.13 -1.59
N PHE A 129 -5.14 11.49 -1.46
CA PHE A 129 -5.79 10.83 -2.58
C PHE A 129 -6.13 11.82 -3.70
N GLN A 130 -6.70 12.98 -3.36
CA GLN A 130 -6.96 14.06 -4.32
C GLN A 130 -5.69 14.55 -5.01
N SER A 131 -4.58 14.64 -4.27
CA SER A 131 -3.29 15.03 -4.85
C SER A 131 -2.81 14.01 -5.90
N VAL A 132 -3.05 12.71 -5.69
CA VAL A 132 -2.76 11.66 -6.68
C VAL A 132 -3.64 11.84 -7.91
N LEU A 133 -4.96 11.99 -7.72
CA LEU A 133 -5.90 12.17 -8.83
C LEU A 133 -5.57 13.42 -9.66
N SER A 134 -5.15 14.51 -9.02
CA SER A 134 -4.78 15.76 -9.70
C SER A 134 -3.57 15.61 -10.63
N ARG A 135 -2.73 14.60 -10.38
CA ARG A 135 -1.56 14.29 -11.21
C ARG A 135 -1.89 13.36 -12.36
N ILE A 136 -3.02 12.67 -12.36
CA ILE A 136 -3.41 11.73 -13.41
C ILE A 136 -4.03 12.51 -14.60
N PRO A 137 -3.49 12.41 -15.83
CA PRO A 137 -4.04 13.07 -17.00
C PRO A 137 -5.48 12.66 -17.27
N THR A 138 -6.32 13.63 -17.59
CA THR A 138 -7.70 13.39 -18.05
C THR A 138 -7.70 13.02 -19.53
N THR A 139 -7.23 11.83 -19.90
CA THR A 139 -7.33 11.32 -21.28
C THR A 139 -8.29 10.13 -21.37
N THR A 140 -9.05 10.10 -22.47
CA THR A 140 -10.26 9.26 -22.66
C THR A 140 -10.01 7.89 -23.30
N ALA A 141 -8.77 7.44 -23.52
CA ALA A 141 -8.50 6.15 -24.15
C ALA A 141 -7.12 5.57 -23.81
N GLY A 142 -7.08 4.36 -23.25
CA GLY A 142 -5.84 3.61 -22.99
C GLY A 142 -5.04 4.09 -21.78
N SER A 143 -3.92 3.41 -21.47
CA SER A 143 -3.00 3.77 -20.37
C SER A 143 -2.88 5.29 -20.27
N VAL A 144 -3.26 5.84 -19.11
CA VAL A 144 -3.42 7.28 -18.91
C VAL A 144 -2.11 8.06 -19.15
N TRP A 145 -0.98 7.36 -19.10
CA TRP A 145 0.36 7.87 -19.34
C TRP A 145 1.03 7.32 -20.61
N GLY A 146 0.26 6.72 -21.51
CA GLY A 146 0.72 6.04 -22.72
C GLY A 146 1.34 4.66 -22.46
N GLU A 147 1.74 3.96 -23.52
CA GLU A 147 2.40 2.64 -23.44
C GLU A 147 3.84 2.70 -22.92
N ALA A 148 4.39 3.92 -22.74
CA ALA A 148 5.72 4.09 -22.18
C ALA A 148 5.72 3.65 -20.70
N LEU A 149 6.57 2.68 -20.39
CA LEU A 149 6.85 2.26 -19.01
C LEU A 149 7.39 3.42 -18.15
N LEU A 150 7.96 4.45 -18.77
CA LEU A 150 8.55 5.61 -18.11
C LEU A 150 8.06 6.92 -18.74
N SER A 151 6.82 7.31 -18.49
CA SER A 151 6.41 8.67 -18.82
C SER A 151 7.15 9.66 -17.91
N ALA A 152 7.68 10.75 -18.48
CA ALA A 152 8.38 11.78 -17.70
C ALA A 152 7.49 12.36 -16.60
N ALA A 153 6.18 12.46 -16.88
CA ALA A 153 5.21 12.99 -15.93
C ALA A 153 4.85 12.01 -14.80
N TYR A 154 4.93 10.69 -15.01
CA TYR A 154 4.85 9.71 -13.92
C TYR A 154 6.07 9.85 -12.99
N LEU A 155 7.27 9.97 -13.55
CA LEU A 155 8.49 10.15 -12.77
C LEU A 155 8.49 11.48 -12.00
N ASP A 156 8.00 12.57 -12.60
CA ASP A 156 7.79 13.87 -11.93
C ASP A 156 6.82 13.76 -10.75
N ALA A 157 5.71 13.03 -10.93
CA ALA A 157 4.75 12.81 -9.86
C ALA A 157 5.36 12.01 -8.69
N VAL A 158 6.06 10.90 -8.96
CA VAL A 158 6.76 10.11 -7.93
C VAL A 158 7.85 10.92 -7.23
N GLU A 159 8.57 11.75 -7.97
CA GLU A 159 9.56 12.66 -7.39
C GLU A 159 8.91 13.72 -6.48
N THR A 160 7.74 14.25 -6.87
CA THR A 160 6.99 15.21 -6.05
C THR A 160 6.44 14.58 -4.77
N PHE A 161 5.87 13.37 -4.86
CA PHE A 161 5.31 12.68 -3.67
C PHE A 161 6.40 12.23 -2.70
N GLY A 162 7.57 11.89 -3.22
CA GLY A 162 8.68 11.40 -2.42
C GLY A 162 8.98 9.93 -2.71
N LYS A 163 10.28 9.63 -2.69
CA LYS A 163 10.84 8.31 -2.97
C LYS A 163 11.08 7.41 -1.72
N PRO A 164 11.14 7.88 -0.46
CA PRO A 164 11.51 6.99 0.67
C PRO A 164 10.32 6.15 1.19
N CYS A 165 10.56 5.32 2.21
CA CYS A 165 9.54 4.45 2.81
C CYS A 165 8.43 5.18 3.61
N PRO A 166 8.68 6.35 4.23
CA PRO A 166 7.66 7.11 4.94
C PRO A 166 6.43 7.48 4.11
N ASP A 167 5.29 7.45 4.78
CA ASP A 167 4.07 8.10 4.32
C ASP A 167 4.18 9.64 4.45
N PRO A 168 3.46 10.43 3.62
CA PRO A 168 2.44 10.00 2.64
C PRO A 168 3.00 9.61 1.26
N GLY A 169 4.27 9.89 0.97
CA GLY A 169 4.85 9.70 -0.36
C GLY A 169 4.81 8.23 -0.84
N ASN A 170 4.98 7.28 0.09
CA ASN A 170 4.82 5.87 -0.18
C ASN A 170 3.39 5.52 -0.62
N PHE A 171 2.39 5.98 0.14
CA PHE A 171 0.98 5.77 -0.17
C PHE A 171 0.60 6.38 -1.51
N GLN A 172 0.91 7.66 -1.73
CA GLN A 172 0.59 8.39 -2.95
C GLN A 172 1.22 7.75 -4.20
N SER A 173 2.51 7.39 -4.13
CA SER A 173 3.21 6.73 -5.24
C SER A 173 2.65 5.34 -5.56
N SER A 174 2.23 4.59 -4.53
CA SER A 174 1.61 3.28 -4.70
C SER A 174 0.24 3.41 -5.37
N LEU A 175 -0.58 4.37 -4.92
CA LEU A 175 -1.87 4.67 -5.52
C LEU A 175 -1.74 5.10 -6.97
N LEU A 176 -0.77 5.96 -7.29
CA LEU A 176 -0.50 6.38 -8.66
C LEU A 176 -0.24 5.16 -9.57
N ALA A 177 0.59 4.20 -9.13
CA ALA A 177 0.85 2.98 -9.88
C ALA A 177 -0.42 2.13 -10.06
N ILE A 178 -1.17 1.90 -8.97
CA ILE A 178 -2.40 1.11 -8.95
C ILE A 178 -3.46 1.69 -9.91
N LEU A 179 -3.63 3.02 -9.90
CA LEU A 179 -4.66 3.71 -10.68
C LEU A 179 -4.32 3.83 -12.16
N THR A 180 -3.04 3.79 -12.53
CA THR A 180 -2.60 4.17 -13.89
C THR A 180 -2.00 3.06 -14.73
N ALA A 181 -1.53 1.96 -14.12
CA ALA A 181 -0.98 0.83 -14.88
C ALA A 181 -2.08 0.08 -15.64
N SER A 182 -1.82 -0.54 -16.78
CA SER A 182 -2.79 -1.41 -17.46
C SER A 182 -2.70 -2.87 -17.04
N SER A 183 -1.60 -3.28 -16.39
CA SER A 183 -1.36 -4.64 -15.90
C SER A 183 -0.59 -4.65 -14.57
N TYR A 184 -0.61 -5.79 -13.88
CA TYR A 184 0.24 -6.01 -12.70
C TYR A 184 1.73 -5.78 -13.01
N SER A 185 2.23 -6.37 -14.11
CA SER A 185 3.64 -6.28 -14.49
C SER A 185 4.07 -4.84 -14.78
N GLU A 186 3.22 -4.07 -15.47
CA GLU A 186 3.49 -2.65 -15.73
C GLU A 186 3.57 -1.85 -14.43
N ALA A 187 2.66 -2.09 -13.47
CA ALA A 187 2.66 -1.39 -12.19
C ALA A 187 3.95 -1.66 -11.40
N ILE A 188 4.37 -2.92 -11.33
CA ILE A 188 5.61 -3.29 -10.63
C ILE A 188 6.84 -2.71 -11.34
N GLN A 189 6.89 -2.76 -12.68
CA GLN A 189 7.98 -2.17 -13.45
C GLN A 189 8.06 -0.65 -13.24
N ARG A 190 6.94 0.07 -13.33
CA ARG A 190 6.87 1.52 -13.04
C ARG A 190 7.32 1.84 -11.62
N ASN A 191 6.89 1.05 -10.64
CA ASN A 191 7.27 1.24 -9.25
C ASN A 191 8.78 1.06 -9.02
N ILE A 192 9.39 0.02 -9.62
CA ILE A 192 10.83 -0.23 -9.53
C ILE A 192 11.62 0.89 -10.22
N LEU A 193 11.20 1.28 -11.42
CA LEU A 193 11.87 2.32 -12.21
C LEU A 193 11.72 3.73 -11.61
N GLY A 194 10.65 3.99 -10.85
CA GLY A 194 10.50 5.20 -10.05
C GLY A 194 11.53 5.35 -8.91
N GLY A 195 12.27 4.28 -8.59
CA GLY A 195 13.33 4.28 -7.58
C GLY A 195 12.82 4.47 -6.15
N GLY A 196 13.75 4.59 -5.21
CA GLY A 196 13.42 4.74 -3.78
C GLY A 196 12.98 3.44 -3.11
N CYS A 197 12.11 3.55 -2.11
CA CYS A 197 11.56 2.42 -1.35
C CYS A 197 10.50 1.66 -2.15
N ASN A 198 10.93 1.00 -3.23
CA ASN A 198 10.01 0.27 -4.11
C ASN A 198 9.45 -1.00 -3.46
N CYS A 199 10.12 -1.61 -2.47
CA CYS A 199 9.68 -2.87 -1.86
C CYS A 199 8.35 -2.74 -1.12
N SER A 200 8.20 -1.75 -0.23
CA SER A 200 6.95 -1.55 0.52
C SER A 200 5.81 -1.07 -0.39
N ARG A 201 6.10 -0.22 -1.39
CA ARG A 201 5.13 0.11 -2.44
C ARG A 201 4.69 -1.14 -3.22
N SER A 202 5.63 -2.02 -3.58
CA SER A 202 5.33 -3.29 -4.27
C SER A 202 4.45 -4.22 -3.45
N ASN A 203 4.60 -4.25 -2.12
CA ASN A 203 3.71 -5.03 -1.25
C ASN A 203 2.25 -4.56 -1.38
N PHE A 204 2.00 -3.25 -1.30
CA PHE A 204 0.64 -2.72 -1.44
C PHE A 204 0.11 -2.82 -2.89
N ILE A 205 0.90 -2.39 -3.88
CA ILE A 205 0.57 -2.50 -5.31
C ILE A 205 0.24 -3.95 -5.66
N GLY A 206 1.08 -4.87 -5.20
CA GLY A 206 0.96 -6.29 -5.48
C GLY A 206 -0.27 -6.91 -4.82
N ALA A 207 -0.56 -6.55 -3.57
CA ALA A 207 -1.75 -7.03 -2.87
C ALA A 207 -3.04 -6.60 -3.57
N VAL A 208 -3.12 -5.34 -4.00
CA VAL A 208 -4.30 -4.82 -4.70
C VAL A 208 -4.40 -5.40 -6.12
N LEU A 209 -3.37 -5.18 -6.95
CA LEU A 209 -3.44 -5.58 -8.36
C LEU A 209 -3.42 -7.09 -8.56
N GLY A 210 -2.84 -7.85 -7.62
CA GLY A 210 -2.89 -9.31 -7.62
C GLY A 210 -4.31 -9.84 -7.49
N TYR A 211 -5.18 -9.15 -6.74
CA TYR A 211 -6.61 -9.46 -6.67
C TYR A 211 -7.38 -8.96 -7.89
N LEU A 212 -6.93 -7.87 -8.52
CA LEU A 212 -7.56 -7.30 -9.72
C LEU A 212 -7.19 -8.03 -11.02
N GLN A 213 -6.36 -9.07 -10.95
CA GLN A 213 -6.19 -10.00 -12.07
C GLN A 213 -7.44 -10.92 -12.14
N PRO A 214 -7.99 -11.17 -13.33
CA PRO A 214 -9.00 -12.21 -13.56
C PRO A 214 -8.60 -13.59 -13.05
#